data_AF-A0A4Q2D067-F1
#
_entry.id   AF-A0A4Q2D067-F1
#
_cell.length_a   1.000
_cell.length_b   1.000
_cell.length_c   1.000
_cell.angle_alpha   90.00
_cell.angle_beta   90.00
_cell.angle_gamma   90.00
#
_symmetry.space_group_name_H-M   'P 1'
#
loop_
_entity.id
_entity.type
_entity.pdbx_description
1 polymer ?
#
loop_
_entity_poly.entity_id
_entity_poly.type
_entity_poly.pdbx_seq_one_letter_code
_entity_poly.pdbx_strand_id
1 'polypeptide(L)'
;MHSTALQRFKKRMEKALNRVNTLISTLTNVREYTIEWDESQNYHARLFLSFLQPALQSWHGTLTRLSIHVPLHLLNSFVTVKLPHLTDIHICLSSGNLTRREIDIHLDGFLVFLHNLKDTLNSMSIQTTPSSVHLELSRFFRYLGTFPHLRAIALTIPFDGAQLSLDPQAFSRFVQKHAATLESLSLKTTRCAVHSERVAPECIN
;
A
#
# COMPACT_ATOMS: atom_id res chain seq x y z
N MET A 1 6.08 -21.77 -35.05
CA MET A 1 4.64 -21.56 -34.75
C MET A 1 4.37 -20.81 -33.44
N HIS A 2 5.36 -20.54 -32.57
CA HIS A 2 5.15 -19.77 -31.31
C HIS A 2 5.01 -18.24 -31.47
N SER A 3 5.46 -17.63 -32.57
CA SER A 3 5.47 -16.16 -32.70
C SER A 3 4.08 -15.54 -32.90
N THR A 4 3.17 -16.25 -33.58
CA THR A 4 1.83 -15.76 -33.92
C THR A 4 0.88 -15.74 -32.73
N ALA A 5 0.98 -16.71 -31.80
CA ALA A 5 0.17 -16.76 -30.59
C ALA A 5 0.55 -15.63 -29.60
N LEU A 6 1.85 -15.40 -29.41
CA LEU A 6 2.36 -14.30 -28.58
C LEU A 6 1.97 -12.93 -29.12
N GLN A 7 2.05 -12.73 -30.44
CA GLN A 7 1.60 -11.48 -31.09
C GLN A 7 0.09 -11.25 -30.92
N ARG A 8 -0.74 -12.28 -31.08
CA ARG A 8 -2.19 -12.18 -30.84
C ARG A 8 -2.51 -11.83 -29.39
N PHE A 9 -1.78 -12.41 -28.43
CA PHE A 9 -1.92 -12.08 -27.01
C PHE A 9 -1.57 -10.61 -26.73
N LYS A 10 -0.41 -10.12 -27.21
CA LYS A 10 0.00 -8.72 -27.05
C LYS A 10 -1.04 -7.74 -27.61
N LYS A 11 -1.53 -8.00 -28.82
CA LYS A 11 -2.56 -7.15 -29.46
C LYS A 11 -3.87 -7.13 -28.68
N ARG A 12 -4.31 -8.27 -28.14
CA ARG A 12 -5.49 -8.35 -27.28
C ARG A 12 -5.31 -7.56 -26.00
N MET A 13 -4.15 -7.69 -25.36
CA MET A 13 -3.80 -6.96 -24.15
C MET A 13 -3.80 -5.45 -24.41
N GLU A 14 -3.11 -4.96 -25.43
CA GLU A 14 -3.09 -3.54 -25.79
C GLU A 14 -4.50 -2.99 -26.06
N LYS A 15 -5.35 -3.74 -26.76
CA LYS A 15 -6.75 -3.33 -26.99
C LYS A 15 -7.54 -3.23 -25.67
N ALA A 16 -7.32 -4.14 -24.73
CA ALA A 16 -7.94 -4.08 -23.41
C ALA A 16 -7.43 -2.88 -22.61
N LEU A 17 -6.11 -2.65 -22.61
CA LEU A 17 -5.49 -1.51 -21.93
C LEU A 17 -6.01 -0.16 -22.47
N ASN A 18 -6.10 -0.01 -23.79
CA ASN A 18 -6.61 1.22 -24.40
C ASN A 18 -8.06 1.49 -23.99
N ARG A 19 -8.91 0.45 -23.95
CA ARG A 19 -10.31 0.60 -23.51
C ARG A 19 -10.41 1.06 -22.06
N VAL A 20 -9.58 0.50 -21.18
CA VAL A 20 -9.52 0.89 -19.77
C VAL A 20 -9.07 2.34 -19.64
N ASN A 21 -8.00 2.74 -20.32
CA ASN A 21 -7.50 4.12 -20.26
C ASN A 21 -8.53 5.13 -20.78
N THR A 22 -9.22 4.81 -21.89
CA THR A 22 -10.32 5.64 -22.40
C THR A 22 -11.43 5.78 -21.37
N LEU A 23 -11.85 4.69 -20.73
CA LEU A 23 -12.88 4.73 -19.69
C LEU A 23 -12.44 5.57 -18.49
N ILE A 24 -11.21 5.39 -18.00
CA ILE A 24 -10.68 6.16 -16.89
C ILE A 24 -10.70 7.67 -17.19
N SER A 25 -10.30 8.05 -18.41
CA SER A 25 -10.24 9.47 -18.80
C SER A 25 -11.60 10.16 -18.92
N THR A 26 -12.70 9.42 -19.10
CA THR A 26 -14.03 10.02 -19.19
C THR A 26 -14.68 10.27 -17.83
N LEU A 27 -14.15 9.66 -16.77
CA LEU A 27 -14.66 9.82 -15.40
C LEU A 27 -13.99 11.03 -14.75
N THR A 28 -14.62 12.20 -14.81
CA THR A 28 -14.00 13.48 -14.37
C THR A 28 -14.20 13.80 -12.89
N ASN A 29 -15.18 13.20 -12.23
CA ASN A 29 -15.59 13.53 -10.86
C ASN A 29 -15.26 12.43 -9.82
N VAL A 30 -14.29 11.55 -10.12
CA VAL A 30 -13.91 10.46 -9.23
C VAL A 30 -13.24 11.01 -7.98
N ARG A 31 -13.80 10.70 -6.80
CA ARG A 31 -13.28 11.15 -5.50
C ARG A 31 -12.68 10.02 -4.66
N GLU A 32 -13.05 8.79 -4.98
CA GLU A 32 -12.59 7.59 -4.30
C GLU A 32 -12.10 6.59 -5.33
N TYR A 33 -10.95 5.97 -5.04
CA TYR A 33 -10.45 4.90 -5.87
C TYR A 33 -9.89 3.78 -5.00
N THR A 34 -10.30 2.55 -5.32
CA THR A 34 -9.81 1.34 -4.67
C THR A 34 -9.22 0.44 -5.73
N ILE A 35 -7.99 0.00 -5.50
CA ILE A 35 -7.33 -0.99 -6.34
C ILE A 35 -6.90 -2.16 -5.46
N GLU A 36 -7.43 -3.33 -5.78
CA GLU A 36 -7.24 -4.55 -5.00
C GLU A 36 -6.64 -5.66 -5.88
N TRP A 37 -5.65 -6.33 -5.31
CA TRP A 37 -4.96 -7.46 -5.93
C TRP A 37 -5.25 -8.72 -5.13
N ASP A 38 -5.77 -9.73 -5.82
CA ASP A 38 -5.93 -11.07 -5.25
C ASP A 38 -4.56 -11.79 -5.23
N GLU A 39 -4.02 -11.98 -4.02
CA GLU A 39 -2.74 -12.64 -3.75
C GLU A 39 -2.67 -14.07 -4.29
N SER A 40 -3.82 -14.74 -4.48
CA SER A 40 -3.87 -16.12 -4.95
C SER A 40 -3.65 -16.27 -6.46
N GLN A 41 -3.71 -15.18 -7.21
CA GLN A 41 -3.71 -15.21 -8.67
C GLN A 41 -2.48 -14.54 -9.27
N ASN A 42 -1.91 -15.22 -10.28
CA ASN A 42 -0.83 -14.68 -11.09
C ASN A 42 -1.40 -13.70 -12.11
N TYR A 43 -1.24 -12.39 -11.86
CA TYR A 43 -1.61 -11.34 -12.80
C TYR A 43 -0.41 -10.80 -13.55
N HIS A 44 -0.65 -10.37 -14.78
CA HIS A 44 0.36 -9.68 -15.56
C HIS A 44 0.53 -8.25 -15.04
N ALA A 45 1.68 -7.90 -14.46
CA ALA A 45 1.95 -6.59 -13.83
C ALA A 45 1.55 -5.38 -14.70
N ARG A 46 1.74 -5.46 -16.03
CA ARG A 46 1.30 -4.41 -16.97
C ARG A 46 -0.20 -4.10 -16.94
N LEU A 47 -1.05 -5.09 -16.71
CA LEU A 47 -2.49 -4.86 -16.57
C LEU A 47 -2.73 -3.99 -15.34
N PHE A 48 -2.18 -4.40 -14.21
CA PHE A 48 -2.31 -3.68 -12.95
C PHE A 48 -1.82 -2.24 -13.03
N LEU A 49 -0.62 -2.02 -13.58
CA LEU A 49 -0.08 -0.68 -13.80
C LEU A 49 -0.96 0.21 -14.69
N SER A 50 -1.71 -0.39 -15.62
CA SER A 50 -2.63 0.35 -16.50
C SER A 50 -3.94 0.74 -15.82
N PHE A 51 -4.35 0.04 -14.75
CA PHE A 51 -5.42 0.52 -13.87
C PHE A 51 -4.90 1.53 -12.85
N LEU A 52 -3.61 1.50 -12.53
CA LEU A 52 -3.04 2.32 -11.49
C LEU A 52 -2.61 3.71 -11.99
N GLN A 53 -1.58 3.79 -12.84
CA GLN A 53 -0.99 5.08 -13.22
C GLN A 53 -1.97 5.99 -13.99
N PRO A 54 -2.71 5.51 -15.01
CA PRO A 54 -3.65 6.34 -15.75
C PRO A 54 -4.78 6.88 -14.87
N ALA A 55 -5.27 6.07 -13.91
CA ALA A 55 -6.29 6.50 -12.94
C ALA A 55 -5.80 7.64 -12.08
N LEU A 56 -4.63 7.46 -11.44
CA LEU A 56 -4.05 8.47 -10.56
C LEU A 56 -3.66 9.76 -11.31
N GLN A 57 -3.26 9.65 -12.58
CA GLN A 57 -3.01 10.80 -13.45
C GLN A 57 -4.30 11.52 -13.85
N SER A 58 -5.36 10.78 -14.20
CA SER A 58 -6.62 11.38 -14.66
C SER A 58 -7.39 12.06 -13.53
N TRP A 59 -7.32 11.51 -12.31
CA TRP A 59 -8.09 11.96 -11.16
C TRP A 59 -7.25 12.76 -10.16
N HIS A 60 -6.07 13.21 -10.56
CA HIS A 60 -5.13 13.89 -9.67
C HIS A 60 -5.75 15.11 -8.96
N GLY A 61 -6.61 15.85 -9.65
CA GLY A 61 -7.27 17.05 -9.15
C GLY A 61 -8.58 16.82 -8.40
N THR A 62 -9.06 15.58 -8.28
CA THR A 62 -10.38 15.27 -7.69
C THR A 62 -10.35 14.17 -6.65
N LEU A 63 -9.33 13.31 -6.66
CA LEU A 63 -9.23 12.18 -5.78
C LEU A 63 -8.94 12.62 -4.33
N THR A 64 -9.83 12.20 -3.42
CA THR A 64 -9.76 12.50 -1.99
C THR A 64 -9.47 11.25 -1.15
N ARG A 65 -9.88 10.07 -1.61
CA ARG A 65 -9.66 8.79 -0.92
C ARG A 65 -9.04 7.76 -1.85
N LEU A 66 -8.03 7.05 -1.34
CA LEU A 66 -7.30 6.05 -2.09
C LEU A 66 -7.03 4.81 -1.23
N SER A 67 -7.51 3.65 -1.70
CA SER A 67 -7.25 2.35 -1.10
C SER A 67 -6.37 1.51 -2.01
N ILE A 68 -5.24 1.03 -1.47
CA ILE A 68 -4.15 0.39 -2.21
C ILE A 68 -3.91 -1.00 -1.61
N HIS A 69 -4.25 -2.05 -2.33
CA HIS A 69 -3.79 -3.41 -2.07
C HIS A 69 -3.18 -3.95 -3.36
N VAL A 70 -1.85 -3.88 -3.45
CA VAL A 70 -1.11 -4.13 -4.69
C VAL A 70 0.15 -4.93 -4.38
N PRO A 71 0.72 -5.68 -5.33
CA PRO A 71 2.02 -6.30 -5.14
C PRO A 71 3.07 -5.27 -4.72
N LEU A 72 3.84 -5.56 -3.66
CA LEU A 72 4.75 -4.60 -3.04
C LEU A 72 5.70 -3.91 -4.04
N HIS A 73 6.20 -4.66 -5.02
CA HIS A 73 7.10 -4.15 -6.05
C HIS A 73 6.50 -3.05 -6.94
N LEU A 74 5.17 -2.95 -7.01
CA LEU A 74 4.47 -1.90 -7.76
C LEU A 74 4.31 -0.60 -6.95
N LEU A 75 4.58 -0.59 -5.64
CA LEU A 75 4.48 0.63 -4.84
C LEU A 75 5.45 1.73 -5.31
N ASN A 76 6.58 1.36 -5.90
CA ASN A 76 7.53 2.32 -6.49
C ASN A 76 6.91 3.13 -7.63
N SER A 77 5.83 2.67 -8.26
CA SER A 77 5.13 3.41 -9.31
C SER A 77 4.41 4.66 -8.81
N PHE A 78 4.23 4.81 -7.49
CA PHE A 78 3.59 5.97 -6.87
C PHE A 78 4.53 7.16 -6.66
N VAL A 79 5.85 6.98 -6.76
CA VAL A 79 6.85 8.03 -6.48
C VAL A 79 6.59 9.32 -7.27
N THR A 80 6.09 9.20 -8.50
CA THR A 80 5.81 10.33 -9.40
C THR A 80 4.36 10.83 -9.32
N VAL A 81 3.50 10.17 -8.56
CA VAL A 81 2.09 10.51 -8.44
C VAL A 81 1.92 11.71 -7.52
N LYS A 82 1.09 12.68 -7.95
CA LYS A 82 0.71 13.85 -7.17
C LYS A 82 -0.80 13.87 -6.99
N LEU A 83 -1.27 13.84 -5.75
CA LEU A 83 -2.70 13.88 -5.41
C LEU A 83 -2.95 15.01 -4.41
N PRO A 84 -2.96 16.28 -4.86
CA PRO A 84 -3.02 17.47 -4.00
C PRO A 84 -4.28 17.60 -3.14
N HIS A 85 -5.29 16.75 -3.34
CA HIS A 85 -6.52 16.76 -2.56
C HIS A 85 -6.74 15.45 -1.79
N LEU A 86 -5.76 14.56 -1.76
CA LEU A 86 -5.90 13.29 -1.06
C LEU A 86 -5.85 13.50 0.45
N THR A 87 -6.95 13.16 1.11
CA THR A 87 -7.14 13.29 2.55
C THR A 87 -7.09 11.96 3.27
N ASP A 88 -7.49 10.87 2.60
CA ASP A 88 -7.58 9.55 3.21
C ASP A 88 -6.83 8.52 2.38
N ILE A 89 -5.96 7.76 3.05
CA ILE A 89 -5.25 6.65 2.43
C ILE A 89 -5.41 5.37 3.24
N HIS A 90 -5.75 4.29 2.55
CA HIS A 90 -5.71 2.93 3.07
C HIS A 90 -4.68 2.12 2.31
N ILE A 91 -3.76 1.49 3.02
CA ILE A 91 -2.64 0.74 2.46
C ILE A 91 -2.70 -0.67 3.02
N CYS A 92 -2.87 -1.67 2.16
CA CYS A 92 -2.69 -3.07 2.50
C CYS A 92 -1.35 -3.56 1.96
N LEU A 93 -0.40 -3.80 2.87
CA LEU A 93 0.94 -4.30 2.58
C LEU A 93 0.92 -5.82 2.57
N SER A 94 1.23 -6.38 1.41
CA SER A 94 1.41 -7.81 1.22
C SER A 94 2.77 -8.06 0.56
N SER A 95 3.68 -8.69 1.30
CA SER A 95 5.03 -8.99 0.82
C SER A 95 5.21 -10.44 0.39
N GLY A 96 4.30 -11.35 0.77
CA GLY A 96 4.54 -12.78 0.65
C GLY A 96 5.90 -13.17 1.24
N ASN A 97 6.70 -13.88 0.43
CA ASN A 97 8.03 -14.35 0.79
C ASN A 97 9.18 -13.44 0.29
N LEU A 98 8.91 -12.18 -0.07
CA LEU A 98 9.98 -11.23 -0.41
C LEU A 98 10.97 -11.12 0.76
N THR A 99 12.26 -10.99 0.45
CA THR A 99 13.28 -10.79 1.47
C THR A 99 13.12 -9.42 2.13
N ARG A 100 13.54 -9.27 3.39
CA ARG A 100 13.49 -7.98 4.10
C ARG A 100 14.14 -6.84 3.30
N ARG A 101 15.24 -7.11 2.59
CA ARG A 101 15.93 -6.12 1.76
C ARG A 101 15.06 -5.64 0.59
N GLU A 102 14.38 -6.55 -0.10
CA GLU A 102 13.47 -6.19 -1.20
C GLU A 102 12.27 -5.39 -0.68
N ILE A 103 11.72 -5.80 0.46
CA ILE A 103 10.62 -5.10 1.13
C ILE A 103 11.03 -3.66 1.44
N ASP A 104 12.18 -3.47 2.10
CA ASP A 104 12.70 -2.14 2.46
C ASP A 104 12.88 -1.24 1.22
N ILE A 105 13.42 -1.77 0.11
CA ILE A 105 13.60 -1.00 -1.13
C ILE A 105 12.27 -0.48 -1.67
N HIS A 106 11.22 -1.30 -1.65
CA HIS A 106 9.90 -0.91 -2.14
C HIS A 106 9.18 0.05 -1.20
N LEU A 107 9.32 -0.14 0.12
CA LEU A 107 8.75 0.78 1.10
C LEU A 107 9.45 2.14 1.11
N ASP A 108 10.77 2.18 0.94
CA ASP A 108 11.54 3.43 0.87
C ASP A 108 11.09 4.29 -0.33
N GLY A 109 10.84 3.68 -1.50
CA GLY A 109 10.24 4.38 -2.63
C GLY A 109 8.82 4.88 -2.33
N PHE A 110 8.00 4.06 -1.70
CA PHE A 110 6.62 4.43 -1.35
C PHE A 110 6.54 5.56 -0.31
N LEU A 111 7.50 5.65 0.61
CA LEU A 111 7.58 6.74 1.59
C LEU A 111 7.63 8.12 0.93
N VAL A 112 8.31 8.24 -0.22
CA VAL A 112 8.35 9.51 -0.99
C VAL A 112 6.95 9.95 -1.39
N PHE A 113 6.12 9.02 -1.86
CA PHE A 113 4.73 9.31 -2.19
C PHE A 113 3.94 9.75 -0.96
N LEU A 114 4.08 9.04 0.17
CA LEU A 114 3.38 9.41 1.40
C LEU A 114 3.80 10.78 1.91
N HIS A 115 5.09 11.12 1.86
CA HIS A 115 5.58 12.44 2.27
C HIS A 115 5.03 13.58 1.39
N ASN A 116 4.70 13.33 0.13
CA ASN A 116 4.04 14.33 -0.72
C ASN A 116 2.61 14.66 -0.25
N LEU A 117 2.01 13.83 0.61
CA LEU A 117 0.69 14.04 1.20
C LEU A 117 0.75 14.79 2.53
N LYS A 118 1.94 15.25 2.95
CA LYS A 118 2.18 15.91 4.25
C LYS A 118 1.10 16.92 4.62
N ASP A 119 0.77 17.81 3.68
CA ASP A 119 -0.08 18.97 3.92
C ASP A 119 -1.58 18.70 3.65
N THR A 120 -1.95 17.49 3.27
CA THR A 120 -3.34 17.15 2.89
C THR A 120 -3.90 15.97 3.67
N LEU A 121 -3.03 15.08 4.17
CA LEU A 121 -3.46 13.82 4.76
C LEU A 121 -4.11 14.01 6.13
N ASN A 122 -5.36 13.55 6.23
CA ASN A 122 -6.18 13.57 7.44
C ASN A 122 -6.32 12.17 8.06
N SER A 123 -6.29 11.12 7.24
CA SER A 123 -6.50 9.73 7.69
C SER A 123 -5.52 8.78 7.02
N MET A 124 -4.84 7.97 7.84
CA MET A 124 -3.94 6.91 7.37
C MET A 124 -4.33 5.58 7.99
N SER A 125 -4.60 4.59 7.14
CA SER A 125 -4.81 3.21 7.55
C SER A 125 -3.75 2.31 6.94
N ILE A 126 -3.05 1.54 7.77
CA ILE A 126 -2.10 0.52 7.34
C ILE A 126 -2.61 -0.84 7.81
N GLN A 127 -2.79 -1.74 6.86
CA GLN A 127 -3.11 -3.14 7.09
C GLN A 127 -1.99 -3.99 6.50
N THR A 128 -1.70 -5.10 7.14
CA THR A 128 -0.80 -6.11 6.59
C THR A 128 -1.49 -7.46 6.47
N THR A 129 -0.91 -8.35 5.68
CA THR A 129 -1.44 -9.69 5.51
C THR A 129 -0.62 -10.73 6.28
N PRO A 130 -1.26 -11.78 6.83
CA PRO A 130 -0.55 -12.87 7.51
C PRO A 130 0.49 -13.59 6.63
N SER A 131 0.33 -13.55 5.30
CA SER A 131 1.26 -14.12 4.32
C SER A 131 2.59 -13.37 4.22
N SER A 132 2.73 -12.20 4.85
CA SER A 132 3.90 -11.33 4.77
C SER A 132 5.00 -11.73 5.77
N VAL A 133 5.73 -12.82 5.47
CA VAL A 133 6.64 -13.51 6.41
C VAL A 133 7.78 -12.61 6.93
N HIS A 134 8.40 -11.83 6.06
CA HIS A 134 9.58 -11.01 6.40
C HIS A 134 9.28 -9.52 6.55
N LEU A 135 8.00 -9.12 6.50
CA LEU A 135 7.59 -7.74 6.63
C LEU A 135 7.86 -7.24 8.05
N GLU A 136 8.61 -6.14 8.13
CA GLU A 136 9.00 -5.48 9.37
C GLU A 136 8.71 -3.99 9.20
N LEU A 137 7.83 -3.43 10.03
CA LEU A 137 7.30 -2.08 9.88
C LEU A 137 8.02 -1.06 10.75
N SER A 138 8.87 -1.46 11.69
CA SER A 138 9.53 -0.50 12.58
C SER A 138 10.38 0.50 11.81
N ARG A 139 11.10 0.05 10.76
CA ARG A 139 11.81 0.95 9.84
C ARG A 139 10.84 1.92 9.14
N PHE A 140 9.74 1.41 8.61
CA PHE A 140 8.74 2.20 7.90
C PHE A 140 8.15 3.31 8.78
N PHE A 141 7.72 2.99 10.01
CA PHE A 141 7.21 3.97 10.97
C PHE A 141 8.25 5.00 11.42
N ARG A 142 9.52 4.59 11.52
CA ARG A 142 10.62 5.49 11.86
C ARG A 142 10.80 6.60 10.82
N TYR A 143 10.72 6.24 9.53
CA TYR A 143 10.91 7.15 8.41
C TYR A 143 9.63 7.85 7.93
N LEU A 144 8.45 7.45 8.42
CA LEU A 144 7.25 8.24 8.24
C LEU A 144 7.42 9.62 8.89
N GLY A 145 7.11 10.66 8.09
CA GLY A 145 7.20 12.05 8.49
C GLY A 145 6.10 12.45 9.47
N THR A 146 6.02 13.75 9.73
CA THR A 146 4.93 14.35 10.50
C THR A 146 3.93 14.98 9.55
N PHE A 147 2.65 14.65 9.72
CA PHE A 147 1.50 15.07 8.94
C PHE A 147 0.65 16.04 9.77
N PRO A 148 0.74 17.37 9.58
CA PRO A 148 0.13 18.36 10.47
C PRO A 148 -1.40 18.30 10.57
N HIS A 149 -2.07 17.65 9.62
CA HIS A 149 -3.53 17.54 9.58
C HIS A 149 -4.04 16.13 9.90
N LEU A 150 -3.16 15.20 10.26
CA LEU A 150 -3.52 13.82 10.52
C LEU A 150 -4.35 13.71 11.81
N ARG A 151 -5.59 13.26 11.64
CA ARG A 151 -6.61 13.11 12.68
C ARG A 151 -6.93 11.65 12.97
N ALA A 152 -6.73 10.75 12.00
CA ALA A 152 -7.02 9.33 12.18
C ALA A 152 -5.83 8.45 11.77
N ILE A 153 -5.48 7.51 12.65
CA ILE A 153 -4.51 6.45 12.38
C ILE A 153 -5.19 5.10 12.64
N ALA A 154 -5.08 4.18 11.69
CA ALA A 154 -5.47 2.80 11.89
C ALA A 154 -4.32 1.85 11.56
N LEU A 155 -4.10 0.86 12.43
CA LEU A 155 -3.12 -0.20 12.23
C LEU A 155 -3.80 -1.56 12.41
N THR A 156 -3.63 -2.42 11.41
CA THR A 156 -4.10 -3.81 11.44
C THR A 156 -2.94 -4.74 11.12
N ILE A 157 -2.48 -5.51 12.10
CA ILE A 157 -1.33 -6.44 11.99
C ILE A 157 -1.65 -7.80 12.61
N PRO A 158 -0.91 -8.88 12.30
CA PRO A 158 -1.00 -10.15 13.01
C PRO A 158 -0.87 -10.00 14.53
N PHE A 159 -1.66 -10.77 15.29
CA PHE A 159 -1.72 -10.63 16.75
C PHE A 159 -0.43 -10.98 17.48
N ASP A 160 0.45 -11.76 16.85
CA ASP A 160 1.76 -12.16 17.39
C ASP A 160 2.83 -11.06 17.26
N GLY A 161 2.46 -9.90 16.69
CA GLY A 161 3.34 -8.73 16.63
C GLY A 161 4.56 -8.90 15.71
N ALA A 162 4.57 -9.93 14.85
CA ALA A 162 5.74 -10.29 14.03
C ALA A 162 6.31 -9.09 13.25
N GLN A 163 5.44 -8.20 12.79
CA GLN A 163 5.76 -7.04 11.95
C GLN A 163 6.27 -5.81 12.72
N LEU A 164 6.36 -5.89 14.04
CA LEU A 164 6.97 -4.86 14.90
C LEU A 164 8.03 -5.45 15.84
N SER A 165 8.49 -6.68 15.55
CA SER A 165 9.35 -7.47 16.44
C SER A 165 10.72 -6.82 16.72
N LEU A 166 11.28 -6.05 15.77
CA LEU A 166 12.58 -5.42 15.96
C LEU A 166 12.55 -4.20 16.89
N ASP A 167 11.45 -3.45 16.86
CA ASP A 167 11.30 -2.22 17.62
C ASP A 167 9.80 -1.96 17.85
N PRO A 168 9.23 -2.56 18.91
CA PRO A 168 7.80 -2.47 19.22
C PRO A 168 7.32 -1.03 19.47
N GLN A 169 8.24 -0.11 19.78
CA GLN A 169 7.94 1.29 20.06
C GLN A 169 7.92 2.15 18.80
N ALA A 170 8.28 1.64 17.63
CA ALA A 170 8.31 2.42 16.38
C ALA A 170 6.93 3.02 16.04
N PHE A 171 5.88 2.21 16.10
CA PHE A 171 4.51 2.69 15.86
C PHE A 171 4.05 3.68 16.94
N SER A 172 4.30 3.40 18.21
CA SER A 172 3.99 4.29 19.33
C SER A 172 4.62 5.67 19.13
N ARG A 173 5.91 5.71 18.77
CA ARG A 173 6.61 6.97 18.46
C ARG A 173 6.01 7.71 17.27
N PHE A 174 5.59 6.99 16.22
CA PHE A 174 4.89 7.60 15.10
C PHE A 174 3.54 8.23 15.52
N VAL A 175 2.75 7.54 16.34
CA VAL A 175 1.50 8.07 16.89
C VAL A 175 1.76 9.30 17.76
N GLN A 176 2.78 9.25 18.62
CA GLN A 176 3.16 10.37 19.49
C GLN A 176 3.54 11.64 18.72
N LYS A 177 4.17 11.52 17.54
CA LYS A 177 4.45 12.68 16.66
C LYS A 177 3.18 13.47 16.27
N HIS A 178 2.01 12.83 16.34
CA HIS A 178 0.71 13.38 15.92
C HIS A 178 -0.25 13.58 17.11
N ALA A 179 0.22 13.42 18.35
CA ALA A 179 -0.64 13.43 19.54
C ALA A 179 -1.49 14.72 19.69
N ALA A 180 -1.02 15.85 19.18
CA ALA A 180 -1.74 17.13 19.25
C ALA A 180 -2.94 17.23 18.28
N THR A 181 -2.95 16.42 17.21
CA THR A 181 -3.98 16.51 16.14
C THR A 181 -4.80 15.24 16.00
N LEU A 182 -4.32 14.12 16.56
CA LEU A 182 -4.95 12.82 16.43
C LEU A 182 -6.24 12.75 17.26
N GLU A 183 -7.35 12.47 16.59
CA GLU A 183 -8.70 12.35 17.15
C GLU A 183 -9.14 10.88 17.22
N SER A 184 -8.60 10.02 16.36
CA SER A 184 -8.98 8.61 16.26
C SER A 184 -7.76 7.70 16.10
N LEU A 185 -7.72 6.64 16.90
CA LEU A 185 -6.73 5.56 16.83
C LEU A 185 -7.45 4.22 16.82
N SER A 186 -7.30 3.45 15.75
CA SER A 186 -7.87 2.11 15.63
C SER A 186 -6.78 1.06 15.53
N LEU A 187 -6.71 0.16 16.51
CA LEU A 187 -5.79 -0.98 16.52
C LEU A 187 -6.61 -2.26 16.37
N LYS A 188 -6.30 -3.04 15.33
CA LYS A 188 -6.95 -4.32 15.07
C LYS A 188 -5.88 -5.38 14.86
N THR A 189 -6.25 -6.61 15.13
CA THR A 189 -5.40 -7.76 14.88
C THR A 189 -6.00 -8.69 13.84
N THR A 190 -5.14 -9.38 13.12
CA THR A 190 -5.50 -10.50 12.23
C THR A 190 -4.92 -11.79 12.79
N ARG A 191 -5.07 -12.89 12.03
CA ARG A 191 -4.46 -14.19 12.36
C ARG A 191 -2.93 -14.07 12.46
N CYS A 192 -2.31 -15.01 13.16
CA CYS A 192 -0.85 -15.14 13.27
C CYS A 192 -0.15 -14.97 11.92
N ALA A 193 1.02 -14.35 11.95
CA ALA A 193 1.88 -14.29 10.79
C ALA A 193 2.34 -15.70 10.42
N VAL A 194 2.57 -15.92 9.13
CA VAL A 194 3.29 -17.11 8.69
C VAL A 194 4.76 -16.91 9.05
N HIS A 195 5.26 -17.76 9.94
CA HIS A 195 6.68 -17.77 10.32
C HIS A 195 7.44 -18.79 9.48
N SER A 196 8.62 -18.43 8.97
CA SER A 196 9.50 -19.37 8.26
C SER A 196 10.12 -20.41 9.20
N GLU A 197 10.14 -20.12 10.50
CA GLU A 197 10.67 -20.99 11.54
C GLU A 197 9.56 -21.33 12.55
N ARG A 198 9.57 -22.55 13.11
CA ARG A 198 8.63 -22.95 14.17
C ARG A 198 8.93 -22.13 15.42
N VAL A 199 8.31 -20.97 15.57
CA VAL A 199 8.35 -20.23 16.83
C VAL A 199 7.43 -20.97 17.81
N ALA A 200 8.03 -21.62 18.80
CA ALA A 200 7.27 -22.14 19.93
C ALA A 200 6.57 -20.95 20.62
N PRO A 201 5.28 -21.07 20.99
CA PRO A 201 4.58 -19.96 21.60
C PRO A 201 5.09 -19.77 23.04
N GLU A 202 6.02 -18.84 23.23
CA GLU A 202 6.19 -18.21 24.55
C GLU A 202 5.14 -17.11 24.68
N CYS A 203 3.93 -17.52 25.05
CA CYS A 203 2.96 -16.59 25.61
C CYS A 203 3.43 -16.21 27.02
N ILE A 204 4.11 -15.07 27.14
CA ILE A 204 4.39 -14.47 28.45
C ILE A 204 3.17 -13.60 28.79
N ASN A 205 2.46 -14.01 29.86
CA ASN A 205 1.34 -13.29 30.46
C ASN A 205 1.78 -11.95 31.07
#